data_AF-A0A8J4H3Q7-F1
#
_entry.id   AF-A0A8J4H3Q7-F1
#
_cell.length_a   1.000
_cell.length_b   1.000
_cell.length_c   1.000
_cell.angle_alpha   90.00
_cell.angle_beta   90.00
_cell.angle_gamma   90.00
#
_symmetry.space_group_name_H-M   'P 1'
#
loop_
_entity.id
_entity.type
_entity.pdbx_description
1 polymer ?
#
loop_
_entity_poly.entity_id
_entity_poly.type
_entity_poly.pdbx_seq_one_letter_code
_entity_poly.pdbx_strand_id
1 'polypeptide(L)'
;MLVIKMLALYNFAFGIFHLFFWKLLKWEEQLKKVSPVNRAVVQTLNLCLTFMFFLVGYCLYSYPAEIEQTDLGRALLLGIGLFWFIRSILQIYLFNMKERVHKILFVLFVFGAVIHISPFIGIGF
;
A
#
# COMPACT_ATOMS: atom_id res chain seq x y z
N MET A 1 -10.96 16.92 4.80
CA MET A 1 -10.15 17.30 3.60
C MET A 1 -8.61 17.18 3.74
N LEU A 2 -7.92 17.89 4.65
CA LEU A 2 -6.43 17.83 4.73
C LEU A 2 -5.92 16.41 5.05
N VAL A 3 -6.59 15.71 5.97
CA VAL A 3 -6.29 14.33 6.35
C VAL A 3 -6.32 13.39 5.14
N ILE A 4 -7.38 13.45 4.33
CA ILE A 4 -7.52 12.61 3.12
C ILE A 4 -6.38 12.86 2.12
N LYS A 5 -5.92 14.11 1.97
CA LYS A 5 -4.77 14.42 1.12
C LYS A 5 -3.45 13.85 1.65
N MET A 6 -3.28 13.73 2.97
CA MET A 6 -2.12 13.02 3.55
C MET A 6 -2.19 11.52 3.25
N LEU A 7 -3.38 10.91 3.30
CA LEU A 7 -3.59 9.53 2.89
C LEU A 7 -3.25 9.32 1.40
N ALA A 8 -3.58 10.30 0.54
CA ALA A 8 -3.18 10.28 -0.85
C ALA A 8 -1.65 10.24 -1.01
N LEU A 9 -0.94 11.14 -0.32
CA LEU A 9 0.52 11.19 -0.37
C LEU A 9 1.16 9.89 0.11
N TYR A 10 0.60 9.28 1.16
CA TYR A 10 1.05 7.98 1.65
C TYR A 10 0.95 6.90 0.57
N ASN A 11 -0.18 6.81 -0.14
CA ASN A 11 -0.35 5.85 -1.23
C ASN A 11 0.57 6.13 -2.42
N PHE A 12 0.75 7.40 -2.81
CA PHE A 12 1.71 7.77 -3.85
C PHE A 12 3.15 7.40 -3.49
N ALA A 13 3.56 7.63 -2.24
CA ALA A 13 4.89 7.25 -1.77
C ALA A 13 5.11 5.73 -1.89
N PHE A 14 4.10 4.91 -1.60
CA PHE A 14 4.16 3.46 -1.81
C PHE A 14 4.19 3.08 -3.30
N GLY A 15 3.40 3.72 -4.15
CA GLY A 15 3.49 3.53 -5.60
C GLY A 15 4.91 3.79 -6.12
N ILE A 16 5.52 4.91 -5.72
CA ILE A 16 6.92 5.24 -6.06
C ILE A 16 7.90 4.20 -5.51
N PHE A 17 7.75 3.79 -4.24
CA PHE A 17 8.59 2.76 -3.63
C PHE A 17 8.58 1.44 -4.44
N HIS A 18 7.43 1.02 -4.95
CA HIS A 18 7.29 -0.19 -5.76
C HIS A 18 7.97 -0.10 -7.14
N LEU A 19 8.09 1.10 -7.72
CA LEU A 19 8.86 1.29 -8.96
C LEU A 19 10.35 0.97 -8.76
N PHE A 20 10.88 1.16 -7.55
CA PHE A 20 12.28 0.87 -7.24
C PHE A 20 12.59 -0.60 -6.96
N PHE A 21 11.60 -1.51 -7.01
CA PHE A 21 11.81 -2.94 -6.69
C PHE A 21 12.84 -3.61 -7.58
N TRP A 22 12.93 -3.20 -8.85
CA TRP A 22 13.96 -3.71 -9.76
C TRP A 22 15.37 -3.53 -9.19
N LYS A 23 15.64 -2.37 -8.59
CA LYS A 23 16.92 -2.04 -7.98
C LYS A 23 17.05 -2.57 -6.56
N LEU A 24 16.06 -2.33 -5.71
CA LEU A 24 16.09 -2.69 -4.28
C LEU A 24 16.19 -4.19 -4.05
N LEU A 25 15.50 -4.99 -4.87
CA LEU A 25 15.46 -6.44 -4.76
C LEU A 25 16.35 -7.13 -5.80
N LYS A 26 17.16 -6.36 -6.55
CA LYS A 26 18.05 -6.86 -7.61
C LYS A 26 17.35 -7.80 -8.59
N TRP A 27 16.14 -7.44 -9.03
CA TRP A 27 15.29 -8.34 -9.83
C TRP A 27 15.90 -8.74 -11.17
N GLU A 28 16.78 -7.92 -11.74
CA GLU A 28 17.53 -8.29 -12.95
C GLU A 28 18.35 -9.58 -12.78
N GLU A 29 18.84 -9.85 -11.56
CA GLU A 29 19.57 -11.08 -11.23
C GLU A 29 18.66 -12.11 -10.54
N GLN A 30 17.90 -11.70 -9.51
CA GLN A 30 17.16 -12.64 -8.68
C GLN A 30 15.98 -13.30 -9.43
N LEU A 31 15.30 -12.57 -10.31
CA LEU A 31 14.20 -13.16 -11.08
C LEU A 31 14.68 -14.15 -12.14
N LYS A 32 15.98 -14.16 -12.48
CA LYS A 32 16.54 -15.20 -13.38
C LYS A 32 16.47 -16.60 -12.79
N LYS A 33 16.41 -16.71 -11.45
CA LYS A 33 16.39 -17.97 -10.69
C LYS A 33 15.01 -18.62 -10.60
N VAL A 34 13.94 -17.91 -10.98
CA VAL A 34 12.57 -18.44 -10.98
C VAL A 34 12.13 -18.80 -12.41
N SER A 35 11.11 -19.67 -12.52
CA SER A 35 10.55 -20.05 -13.82
C SER A 35 10.09 -18.82 -14.63
N PRO A 36 10.12 -18.87 -15.97
CA PRO A 36 9.69 -17.74 -16.80
C PRO A 36 8.28 -17.24 -16.47
N VAL A 37 7.35 -18.16 -16.21
CA VAL A 37 5.95 -17.81 -15.86
C VAL A 37 5.90 -17.10 -14.51
N ASN A 38 6.54 -17.64 -13.47
CA ASN A 38 6.49 -17.03 -12.14
C ASN A 38 7.17 -15.66 -12.10
N ARG A 39 8.25 -15.47 -12.89
CA ARG A 39 8.87 -14.16 -13.09
C ARG A 39 7.90 -13.14 -13.69
N ALA A 40 7.22 -13.50 -14.77
CA ALA A 40 6.23 -12.63 -15.39
C ALA A 40 5.09 -12.29 -14.41
N VAL A 41 4.59 -13.29 -13.66
CA VAL A 41 3.54 -13.09 -12.65
C VAL A 41 3.96 -12.08 -11.59
N VAL A 42 5.15 -12.23 -10.98
CA VAL A 42 5.64 -11.31 -9.92
C VAL A 42 5.77 -9.87 -10.45
N GLN A 43 6.30 -9.70 -11.66
CA GLN A 43 6.46 -8.37 -12.27
C GLN A 43 5.10 -7.75 -12.60
N THR A 44 4.18 -8.50 -13.18
CA THR A 44 2.80 -8.06 -13.46
C THR A 44 2.09 -7.64 -12.18
N LEU A 45 2.15 -8.46 -11.13
CA LEU A 45 1.54 -8.14 -9.84
C LEU A 45 2.12 -6.85 -9.24
N ASN A 46 3.44 -6.63 -9.36
CA ASN A 46 4.05 -5.39 -8.88
C ASN A 46 3.60 -4.16 -9.67
N LEU A 47 3.51 -4.25 -11.00
CA LEU A 47 3.05 -3.15 -11.84
C LEU A 47 1.56 -2.84 -11.60
N CYS A 48 0.70 -3.87 -11.53
CA CYS A 48 -0.72 -3.70 -11.20
C CYS A 48 -0.91 -3.08 -9.81
N LEU A 49 -0.15 -3.53 -8.82
CA LEU A 49 -0.21 -2.96 -7.47
C LEU A 49 0.29 -1.51 -7.43
N THR A 50 1.37 -1.22 -8.16
CA THR A 50 1.88 0.15 -8.31
C THR A 50 0.81 1.06 -8.90
N PHE A 51 0.16 0.62 -9.99
CA PHE A 51 -0.95 1.35 -10.61
C PHE A 51 -2.11 1.55 -9.63
N MET A 52 -2.49 0.54 -8.84
CA MET A 52 -3.52 0.69 -7.81
C MET A 52 -3.16 1.72 -6.74
N PHE A 53 -1.92 1.77 -6.28
CA PHE A 53 -1.50 2.82 -5.33
C PHE A 53 -1.63 4.22 -5.92
N PHE A 54 -1.25 4.41 -7.19
CA PHE A 54 -1.45 5.69 -7.86
C PHE A 54 -2.92 6.02 -8.10
N LEU A 55 -3.74 5.04 -8.49
CA LEU A 55 -5.17 5.24 -8.69
C LEU A 55 -5.88 5.62 -7.39
N VAL A 56 -5.61 4.90 -6.30
CA VAL A 56 -6.13 5.22 -4.97
C VAL A 56 -5.65 6.59 -4.52
N GLY A 57 -4.35 6.86 -4.63
CA GLY A 57 -3.79 8.18 -4.30
C GLY A 57 -4.46 9.31 -5.08
N TYR A 58 -4.71 9.11 -6.38
CA TYR A 58 -5.42 10.06 -7.22
C TYR A 58 -6.86 10.30 -6.74
N CYS A 59 -7.61 9.23 -6.43
CA CYS A 59 -8.97 9.35 -5.92
C CYS A 59 -9.03 10.15 -4.62
N LEU A 60 -8.14 9.84 -3.66
CA LEU A 60 -8.06 10.53 -2.37
C LEU A 60 -7.64 12.01 -2.53
N TYR A 61 -6.74 12.32 -3.47
CA TYR A 61 -6.27 13.68 -3.70
C TYR A 61 -7.32 14.57 -4.39
N SER A 62 -7.99 14.01 -5.41
CA SER A 62 -8.89 14.75 -6.32
C SER A 62 -10.31 14.86 -5.79
N TYR A 63 -10.80 13.88 -5.03
CA TYR A 63 -12.19 13.81 -4.56
C TYR A 63 -12.32 13.72 -3.03
N PRO A 64 -11.61 14.55 -2.23
CA PRO A 64 -11.57 14.38 -0.79
C PRO A 64 -12.94 14.61 -0.11
N ALA A 65 -13.83 15.41 -0.70
CA ALA A 65 -15.18 15.63 -0.15
C ALA A 65 -16.05 14.38 -0.33
N GLU A 66 -16.02 13.78 -1.52
CA GLU A 66 -16.75 12.57 -1.87
C GLU A 66 -16.28 11.38 -1.04
N ILE A 67 -14.95 11.26 -0.81
CA ILE A 67 -14.36 10.23 0.04
C ILE A 67 -14.91 10.30 1.47
N GLU A 68 -15.09 11.51 2.00
CA GLU A 68 -15.48 11.76 3.39
C GLU A 68 -17.01 11.64 3.60
N GLN A 69 -17.79 12.10 2.62
CA GLN A 69 -19.24 12.30 2.78
C GLN A 69 -20.08 11.15 2.23
N THR A 70 -19.56 10.32 1.32
CA THR A 70 -20.35 9.25 0.68
C THR A 70 -20.04 7.88 1.25
N ASP A 71 -21.02 6.99 1.23
CA ASP A 71 -20.84 5.59 1.67
C ASP A 71 -19.83 4.85 0.78
N LEU A 72 -19.79 5.15 -0.52
CA LEU A 72 -18.79 4.59 -1.44
C LEU A 72 -17.37 5.06 -1.07
N GLY A 73 -17.20 6.35 -0.79
CA GLY A 73 -15.94 6.92 -0.34
C GLY A 73 -15.43 6.29 0.96
N ARG A 74 -16.35 6.11 1.91
CA ARG A 74 -16.08 5.43 3.18
C ARG A 74 -15.71 3.95 2.98
N ALA A 75 -16.44 3.25 2.12
CA ALA A 75 -16.12 1.86 1.77
C ALA A 75 -14.74 1.73 1.12
N LEU A 76 -14.38 2.66 0.22
CA LEU A 76 -13.04 2.71 -0.36
C LEU A 76 -11.97 2.91 0.72
N LEU A 77 -12.18 3.84 1.65
CA LEU A 77 -11.23 4.10 2.73
C LEU A 77 -11.04 2.90 3.66
N LEU A 78 -12.14 2.25 4.07
CA LEU A 78 -12.12 1.00 4.83
C LEU A 78 -11.41 -0.11 4.07
N GLY A 79 -11.68 -0.25 2.77
CA GLY A 79 -11.05 -1.24 1.90
C GLY A 79 -9.53 -1.07 1.85
N ILE A 80 -9.05 0.17 1.74
CA ILE A 80 -7.61 0.49 1.76
C ILE A 80 -7.01 0.21 3.14
N GLY A 81 -7.70 0.58 4.22
CA GLY A 81 -7.29 0.26 5.59
C GLY A 81 -7.16 -1.25 5.82
N LEU A 82 -8.14 -2.03 5.37
CA LEU A 82 -8.13 -3.49 5.44
C LEU A 82 -7.01 -4.09 4.59
N PHE A 83 -6.75 -3.55 3.39
CA PHE A 83 -5.62 -3.94 2.57
C PHE A 83 -4.30 -3.80 3.35
N TRP A 84 -4.05 -2.66 3.99
CA TRP A 84 -2.83 -2.43 4.78
C TRP A 84 -2.77 -3.35 6.01
N PHE A 85 -3.90 -3.60 6.66
CA PHE A 85 -3.98 -4.54 7.78
C PHE A 85 -3.59 -5.96 7.35
N ILE A 86 -4.23 -6.50 6.30
CA ILE A 86 -3.88 -7.81 5.72
C ILE A 86 -2.40 -7.83 5.32
N ARG A 87 -1.90 -6.76 4.68
CA ARG A 87 -0.50 -6.67 4.27
C ARG A 87 0.46 -6.74 5.46
N SER A 88 0.11 -6.15 6.60
CA SER A 88 0.91 -6.23 7.82
C SER A 88 0.94 -7.65 8.40
N ILE A 89 -0.19 -8.36 8.37
CA ILE A 89 -0.27 -9.78 8.76
C ILE A 89 0.62 -10.64 7.85
N LEU A 90 0.50 -10.48 6.53
CA LEU A 90 1.34 -11.19 5.56
C LEU A 90 2.83 -10.88 5.74
N GLN A 91 3.17 -9.68 6.22
CA GLN A 91 4.56 -9.32 6.52
C GLN A 91 5.14 -10.18 7.64
N ILE A 92 4.35 -10.55 8.65
CA ILE A 92 4.78 -11.42 9.75
C ILE A 92 4.98 -12.86 9.25
N TYR A 93 4.06 -13.38 8.46
CA TYR A 93 4.07 -14.79 8.05
C TYR A 93 5.03 -15.10 6.90
N LEU A 94 5.22 -14.17 5.96
CA LEU A 94 5.98 -14.44 4.73
C LEU A 94 7.41 -13.87 4.75
N PHE A 95 7.76 -13.00 5.70
CA PHE A 95 9.06 -12.34 5.74
C PHE A 95 9.79 -12.57 7.05
N ASN A 96 11.12 -12.50 7.01
CA ASN A 96 11.96 -12.68 8.18
C ASN A 96 11.93 -11.44 9.09
N MET A 97 11.09 -11.47 10.12
CA MET A 97 10.95 -10.37 11.07
C MET A 97 12.17 -10.11 11.96
N LYS A 98 13.27 -10.87 11.83
CA LYS A 98 14.55 -10.52 12.47
C LYS A 98 15.23 -9.33 11.79
N GLU A 99 15.04 -9.19 10.48
CA GLU A 99 15.66 -8.13 9.68
C GLU A 99 15.02 -6.76 9.92
N ARG A 100 15.87 -5.72 10.06
CA ARG A 100 15.41 -4.35 10.37
C ARG A 100 14.46 -3.80 9.30
N VAL A 101 14.73 -4.07 8.03
CA VAL A 101 13.91 -3.58 6.90
C VAL A 101 12.49 -4.12 6.99
N HIS A 102 12.32 -5.41 7.31
CA HIS A 102 11.00 -6.03 7.43
C HIS A 102 10.20 -5.49 8.63
N LYS A 103 10.88 -5.16 9.74
CA LYS A 103 10.26 -4.47 10.89
C LYS A 103 9.78 -3.06 10.52
N ILE A 104 10.59 -2.29 9.81
CA ILE A 104 10.22 -0.94 9.36
C ILE A 104 9.00 -1.00 8.43
N LEU A 105 9.03 -1.89 7.43
CA LEU A 105 7.89 -2.09 6.53
C LEU A 105 6.63 -2.51 7.28
N PHE A 106 6.74 -3.41 8.25
CA PHE A 106 5.62 -3.81 9.09
C PHE A 106 5.00 -2.60 9.83
N VAL A 107 5.83 -1.77 10.48
CA VAL A 107 5.35 -0.56 11.17
C VAL A 107 4.67 0.39 10.19
N LEU A 108 5.23 0.58 8.98
CA LEU A 108 4.61 1.40 7.95
C LEU A 108 3.24 0.83 7.53
N PHE A 109 3.11 -0.48 7.34
CA PHE A 109 1.82 -1.09 6.99
C PHE A 109 0.79 -0.97 8.11
N VAL A 110 1.18 -1.17 9.36
CA VAL A 110 0.30 -0.95 10.52
C VAL A 110 -0.13 0.52 10.58
N PHE A 111 0.80 1.45 10.40
CA PHE A 111 0.50 2.87 10.33
C PHE A 111 -0.50 3.17 9.21
N GLY A 112 -0.27 2.63 8.00
CA GLY A 112 -1.19 2.71 6.87
C GLY A 112 -2.59 2.21 7.20
N ALA A 113 -2.72 1.09 7.89
CA ALA A 113 -4.02 0.56 8.32
C ALA A 113 -4.71 1.52 9.30
N VAL A 114 -3.99 1.98 10.33
CA VAL A 114 -4.53 2.87 11.36
C VAL A 114 -5.00 4.19 10.76
N ILE A 115 -4.18 4.86 9.93
CA ILE A 115 -4.54 6.18 9.40
C ILE A 115 -5.76 6.12 8.47
N HIS A 116 -5.94 5.05 7.70
CA HIS A 116 -7.10 4.91 6.81
C HIS A 116 -8.37 4.49 7.58
N ILE A 117 -8.24 3.76 8.69
CA ILE A 117 -9.38 3.36 9.53
C ILE A 117 -9.75 4.46 10.54
N SER A 118 -8.82 5.37 10.87
CA SER A 118 -9.00 6.42 11.88
C SER A 118 -10.31 7.22 11.78
N PRO A 119 -10.84 7.56 10.59
CA PRO A 119 -12.10 8.30 10.49
C PRO A 119 -13.33 7.54 11.01
N PHE A 120 -13.25 6.21 11.17
CA PHE A 120 -14.35 5.37 11.63
C PHE A 120 -14.33 5.08 13.13
N ILE A 121 -13.20 5.30 13.80
CA ILE A 121 -13.02 4.98 15.22
C ILE A 121 -13.12 6.21 16.12
N GLY A 122 -13.67 7.31 15.62
CA GLY A 122 -13.82 8.57 16.37
C GLY A 122 -12.51 9.31 16.63
N ILE A 123 -11.39 8.82 16.08
CA ILE A 123 -10.11 9.54 16.03
C ILE A 123 -10.14 10.41 14.77
N GLY A 124 -11.05 11.38 14.74
CA GLY A 124 -11.10 12.41 13.71
C GLY A 124 -10.17 13.56 14.10
N PHE A 125 -9.19 13.86 13.25
CA PHE A 125 -8.58 15.20 13.19
C PHE A 125 -9.43 16.11 12.32
#